data_AF-A0AAX1N5H4-F1
#
_entry.id   AF-A0AAX1N5H4-F1
#
_cell.length_a   1.000
_cell.length_b   1.000
_cell.length_c   1.000
_cell.angle_alpha   90.00
_cell.angle_beta   90.00
_cell.angle_gamma   90.00
#
_symmetry.space_group_name_H-M   'P 1'
#
loop_
_entity.id
_entity.type
_entity.pdbx_description
1 polymer ?
#
loop_
_entity_poly.entity_id
_entity_poly.type
_entity_poly.pdbx_seq_one_letter_code
_entity_poly.pdbx_strand_id
1 'polypeptide(L)'
;METPEFHIDHLIKLLKEQEPQRLDLVFHLEKLITKKWELQPYIQLVSDENANETGAEWQFDENIVLEDQQQGTIVLDVLKDGRIGGIEFLDLI
;
A
#
# COMPACT_ATOMS: atom_id res chain seq x y z
N MET A 1 -4.25 -22.37 14.16
CA MET A 1 -3.65 -21.04 14.40
C MET A 1 -4.25 -20.15 13.33
N GLU A 2 -4.82 -19.00 13.70
CA GLU A 2 -5.32 -18.03 12.72
C GLU A 2 -4.12 -17.36 12.04
N THR A 3 -4.16 -17.24 10.72
CA THR A 3 -3.14 -16.52 9.95
C THR A 3 -3.25 -15.03 10.32
N PRO A 4 -2.14 -14.31 10.61
CA PRO A 4 -2.21 -12.88 10.85
C PRO A 4 -2.74 -12.16 9.61
N GLU A 5 -3.41 -11.03 9.83
CA GLU A 5 -4.15 -10.31 8.79
C GLU A 5 -3.77 -8.84 8.78
N PHE A 6 -3.73 -8.26 7.60
CA PHE A 6 -3.54 -6.83 7.39
C PHE A 6 -4.85 -6.17 6.96
N HIS A 7 -5.19 -5.03 7.57
CA HIS A 7 -6.43 -4.30 7.35
C HIS A 7 -6.13 -2.90 6.83
N ILE A 8 -6.79 -2.48 5.75
CA ILE A 8 -6.56 -1.17 5.11
C ILE A 8 -6.91 0.00 6.01
N ASP A 9 -7.86 -0.16 6.92
CA ASP A 9 -8.21 0.90 7.89
C ASP A 9 -7.01 1.24 8.80
N HIS A 10 -6.16 0.26 9.10
CA HIS A 10 -4.91 0.48 9.83
C HIS A 10 -3.91 1.28 8.99
N LEU A 11 -3.76 0.94 7.70
CA LEU A 11 -2.93 1.72 6.78
C LEU A 11 -3.40 3.17 6.63
N ILE A 12 -4.70 3.37 6.50
CA ILE A 12 -5.30 4.72 6.40
C ILE A 12 -5.00 5.52 7.67
N LYS A 13 -5.05 4.89 8.84
CA LYS A 13 -4.70 5.53 10.11
C LYS A 13 -3.22 5.94 10.10
N LEU A 14 -2.30 5.04 9.73
CA LEU A 14 -0.86 5.35 9.66
C LEU A 14 -0.58 6.50 8.68
N LEU A 15 -1.19 6.49 7.49
CA LEU A 15 -1.08 7.57 6.51
C LEU A 15 -1.58 8.90 7.06
N LYS A 16 -2.74 8.93 7.74
CA LYS A 16 -3.27 10.17 8.34
C LYS A 16 -2.38 10.71 9.45
N GLU A 17 -1.65 9.85 10.15
CA GLU A 17 -0.75 10.22 11.25
C GLU A 17 0.62 10.71 10.74
N GLN A 18 1.23 10.00 9.78
CA GLN A 18 2.61 10.25 9.33
C GLN A 18 2.67 11.11 8.08
N GLU A 19 1.68 11.01 7.20
CA GLU A 19 1.60 11.71 5.92
C GLU A 19 0.25 12.45 5.76
N PRO A 20 -0.12 13.36 6.69
CA PRO A 20 -1.46 13.96 6.76
C PRO A 20 -1.87 14.77 5.51
N GLN A 21 -0.91 15.13 4.65
CA GLN A 21 -1.17 15.86 3.40
C GLN A 21 -1.55 14.93 2.24
N ARG A 22 -1.32 13.61 2.38
CA ARG A 22 -1.57 12.59 1.35
C ARG A 22 -3.02 12.12 1.31
N LEU A 23 -3.94 13.08 1.19
CA LEU A 23 -5.38 12.82 1.10
C LEU A 23 -5.76 12.06 -0.18
N ASP A 24 -4.94 12.17 -1.23
CA ASP A 24 -5.02 11.37 -2.45
C ASP A 24 -4.97 9.87 -2.13
N LEU A 25 -3.96 9.43 -1.38
CA LEU A 25 -3.76 8.02 -1.06
C LEU A 25 -4.87 7.48 -0.19
N VAL A 26 -5.28 8.24 0.83
CA VAL A 26 -6.42 7.90 1.70
C VAL A 26 -7.68 7.69 0.86
N PHE A 27 -7.97 8.60 -0.06
CA PHE A 27 -9.16 8.51 -0.92
C PHE A 27 -9.14 7.26 -1.80
N HIS A 28 -7.98 6.87 -2.34
CA HIS A 28 -7.86 5.64 -3.13
C HIS A 28 -8.02 4.38 -2.26
N LEU A 29 -7.40 4.34 -1.08
CA LEU A 29 -7.54 3.23 -0.14
C LEU A 29 -8.98 3.05 0.34
N GLU A 30 -9.71 4.13 0.62
CA GLU A 30 -11.11 4.10 1.03
C GLU A 30 -12.03 3.50 -0.05
N LYS A 31 -11.62 3.54 -1.33
CA LYS A 31 -12.37 2.98 -2.47
C LYS A 31 -12.08 1.52 -2.81
N LEU A 32 -11.05 0.91 -2.22
CA LEU A 32 -10.74 -0.50 -2.47
C LEU A 32 -11.92 -1.40 -2.09
N ILE A 33 -12.22 -2.38 -2.95
CA ILE A 33 -13.26 -3.39 -2.69
C ILE A 33 -12.80 -4.35 -1.58
N THR A 34 -11.56 -4.81 -1.69
CA THR A 34 -10.91 -5.64 -0.66
C THR A 34 -10.33 -4.72 0.41
N LYS A 35 -10.61 -5.01 1.69
CA LYS A 35 -10.11 -4.23 2.84
C LYS A 35 -9.16 -5.02 3.74
N LYS A 36 -8.96 -6.29 3.44
CA LYS A 36 -8.28 -7.25 4.31
C LYS A 36 -7.54 -8.29 3.50
N TRP A 37 -6.32 -8.61 3.93
CA TRP A 37 -5.45 -9.62 3.35
C TRP A 37 -4.84 -10.48 4.45
N GLU A 38 -4.45 -11.70 4.12
CA GLU A 38 -3.47 -12.43 4.93
C GLU A 38 -2.17 -11.63 4.92
N LEU A 39 -1.55 -11.47 6.09
CA LEU A 39 -0.29 -10.76 6.22
C LEU A 39 0.81 -11.59 5.56
N GLN A 40 1.49 -10.96 4.61
CA GLN A 40 2.56 -11.54 3.79
C GLN A 40 3.53 -10.42 3.37
N PRO A 41 4.75 -10.72 2.90
CA PRO A 41 5.78 -9.70 2.65
C PRO A 41 5.39 -8.65 1.63
N TYR A 42 4.49 -9.00 0.70
CA TYR A 42 4.04 -8.11 -0.36
C TYR A 42 2.55 -8.30 -0.69
N ILE A 43 1.82 -7.19 -0.76
CA ILE A 43 0.43 -7.15 -1.24
C ILE A 43 0.39 -6.30 -2.52
N GLN A 44 0.09 -6.94 -3.64
CA GLN A 44 -0.16 -6.28 -4.91
C GLN A 44 -1.61 -5.76 -4.98
N LEU A 45 -1.78 -4.47 -5.25
CA LEU A 45 -3.09 -3.83 -5.44
C LEU A 45 -3.42 -3.55 -6.92
N VAL A 46 -2.38 -3.45 -7.76
CA VAL A 46 -2.47 -3.11 -9.19
C VAL A 46 -1.56 -4.05 -9.98
N SER A 47 -1.95 -4.41 -11.21
CA SER A 47 -1.13 -5.27 -12.06
C SER A 47 0.23 -4.62 -12.36
N ASP A 48 1.31 -5.38 -12.17
CA ASP A 48 2.69 -5.02 -12.51
C ASP A 48 3.09 -5.45 -13.93
N GLU A 49 2.14 -6.02 -14.69
CA GLU A 49 2.35 -6.41 -16.07
C GLU A 49 2.77 -5.21 -16.94
N ASN A 50 3.93 -5.33 -17.59
CA ASN A 50 4.54 -4.28 -18.41
C ASN A 50 4.74 -2.94 -17.66
N ALA A 51 5.06 -3.00 -16.36
CA ALA A 51 5.24 -1.82 -15.52
C ALA A 51 6.05 -0.71 -16.20
N ASN A 52 5.53 0.53 -16.13
CA ASN A 52 6.05 1.75 -16.74
C ASN A 52 6.02 1.83 -18.27
N GLU A 53 5.52 0.81 -18.97
CA GLU A 53 5.18 0.94 -20.39
C GLU A 53 3.91 1.77 -20.59
N THR A 54 3.75 2.36 -21.77
CA THR A 54 2.54 3.16 -22.07
C THR A 54 1.29 2.30 -22.03
N GLY A 55 0.35 2.66 -21.16
CA GLY A 55 -0.92 1.94 -20.99
C GLY A 55 -0.90 0.86 -19.91
N ALA A 56 0.23 0.58 -19.28
CA ALA A 56 0.29 -0.31 -18.13
C ALA A 56 -0.35 0.32 -16.90
N GLU A 57 -0.96 -0.50 -16.04
CA GLU A 57 -1.60 0.01 -14.82
C GLU A 57 -0.56 0.53 -13.82
N TRP A 58 0.59 -0.13 -13.72
CA TRP A 58 1.70 0.27 -12.89
C TRP A 58 2.52 1.36 -13.58
N GLN A 59 2.33 2.59 -13.12
CA GLN A 59 3.15 3.75 -13.50
C GLN A 59 3.79 4.31 -12.23
N PHE A 60 4.97 3.81 -11.88
CA PHE A 60 5.64 4.17 -10.64
C PHE A 60 5.94 5.67 -10.55
N ASP A 61 5.75 6.24 -9.37
CA ASP A 61 6.11 7.63 -9.05
C ASP A 61 7.13 7.69 -7.92
N GLU A 62 6.76 7.21 -6.72
CA GLU A 62 7.58 7.30 -5.53
C GLU A 62 7.26 6.19 -4.52
N ASN A 63 8.11 6.09 -3.49
CA ASN A 63 7.86 5.26 -2.31
C ASN A 63 7.51 6.15 -1.11
N ILE A 64 6.50 5.74 -0.36
CA ILE A 64 6.26 6.27 1.00
C ILE A 64 6.63 5.20 2.01
N VAL A 65 7.42 5.58 3.00
CA VAL A 65 7.81 4.71 4.10
C VAL A 65 7.01 5.10 5.34
N LEU A 66 6.33 4.12 5.94
CA LEU A 66 5.56 4.28 7.16
C LEU A 66 6.12 3.34 8.23
N GLU A 67 6.17 3.81 9.47
CA GLU A 67 6.58 2.99 10.60
C GLU A 67 5.35 2.50 11.37
N ASP A 68 5.24 1.19 11.57
CA ASP A 68 4.17 0.57 12.34
C ASP A 68 4.69 -0.25 13.52
N GLN A 69 4.01 -0.16 14.67
CA GLN A 69 4.43 -0.87 15.87
C GLN A 69 4.16 -2.38 15.83
N GLN A 70 3.26 -2.83 14.95
CA GLN A 70 2.87 -4.24 14.83
C GLN A 70 3.53 -4.92 13.63
N GLN A 71 3.67 -4.21 12.50
CA GLN A 71 4.17 -4.73 11.23
C GLN A 71 5.57 -4.23 10.85
N GLY A 72 6.20 -3.36 11.66
CA GLY A 72 7.50 -2.81 11.37
C GLY A 72 7.45 -1.76 10.26
N THR A 73 8.47 -1.71 9.42
CA THR A 73 8.52 -0.76 8.31
C THR A 73 7.65 -1.24 7.15
N ILE A 74 6.70 -0.38 6.75
CA ILE A 74 5.80 -0.58 5.62
C ILE A 74 6.21 0.37 4.50
N VAL A 75 6.38 -0.13 3.28
CA VAL A 75 6.65 0.68 2.09
C VAL A 75 5.45 0.63 1.16
N LEU A 76 4.99 1.80 0.72
CA LEU A 76 3.94 1.95 -0.26
C LEU A 76 4.53 2.37 -1.60
N ASP A 77 4.25 1.62 -2.65
CA ASP A 77 4.53 2.03 -4.02
C ASP A 77 3.41 2.93 -4.52
N VAL A 78 3.70 4.22 -4.65
CA VAL A 78 2.74 5.19 -5.18
C VAL A 78 2.90 5.29 -6.69
N LEU A 79 1.77 5.27 -7.38
CA LEU A 79 1.69 5.42 -8.82
C LEU A 79 1.39 6.88 -9.19
N LYS A 80 1.75 7.29 -10.42
CA LYS A 80 1.62 8.66 -10.94
C LYS A 80 0.19 9.22 -10.93
N ASP A 81 -0.81 8.35 -10.82
CA ASP A 81 -2.22 8.73 -10.74
C ASP A 81 -2.78 8.75 -9.30
N GLY A 82 -1.92 8.60 -8.29
CA GLY A 82 -2.27 8.63 -6.87
C GLY A 82 -2.75 7.29 -6.31
N ARG A 83 -2.83 6.22 -7.12
CA ARG A 83 -3.10 4.88 -6.60
C ARG A 83 -1.87 4.31 -5.89
N ILE A 84 -2.10 3.35 -4.99
CA ILE A 84 -1.03 2.51 -4.44
C ILE A 84 -0.95 1.25 -5.30
N GLY A 85 0.22 0.95 -5.83
CA GLY A 85 0.49 -0.24 -6.63
C GLY A 85 0.73 -1.48 -5.78
N GLY A 86 1.55 -1.32 -4.73
CA GLY A 86 1.98 -2.39 -3.84
C GLY A 86 2.19 -1.91 -2.41
N ILE A 87 2.11 -2.84 -1.47
CA ILE A 87 2.42 -2.65 -0.05
C ILE A 87 3.45 -3.70 0.33
N GLU A 88 4.63 -3.27 0.76
CA GLU A 88 5.71 -4.12 1.23
C GLU A 88 5.86 -4.03 2.76
N PHE A 89 6.15 -5.16 3.39
CA PHE A 89 6.40 -5.28 4.82
C PHE A 89 7.84 -5.78 5.02
N LEU A 90 8.77 -4.86 5.31
CA LEU A 90 10.20 -5.17 5.27
C LEU A 90 10.62 -6.20 6.34
N ASP A 91 9.94 -6.21 7.49
CA ASP A 91 10.21 -7.13 8.59
C ASP A 91 9.80 -8.59 8.28
N LEU A 92 9.10 -8.82 7.16
CA LEU A 92 8.65 -10.15 6.72
C LEU A 92 9.51 -10.73 5.58
N ILE A 93 10.54 -10.00 5.12
CA ILE A 93 11.45 -10.40 4.02
C ILE A 93 12.65 -11.20 4.53
#